data_AF-A0A7R9Q7F6-F1
#
_entry.id   AF-A0A7R9Q7F6-F1
#
_cell.length_a   1.000
_cell.length_b   1.000
_cell.length_c   1.000
_cell.angle_alpha   90.00
_cell.angle_beta   90.00
_cell.angle_gamma   90.00
#
_symmetry.space_group_name_H-M   'P 1'
#
loop_
_entity.id
_entity.type
_entity.pdbx_description
1 polymer ?
#
loop_
_entity_poly.entity_id
_entity_poly.type
_entity_poly.pdbx_seq_one_letter_code
_entity_poly.pdbx_strand_id
1 'polypeptide(L)'
;MKEFGFLYDSSMVAPRSDPPLWPFTLDYRIPHRCHGSRQRCPSRSFPGTWEMIMNPFDIEGHICAMVDSCPTHLSEDEIYAMFMDNFNRHYNTNRAPFGLYFHTIWFKEKENFKILLRFIDDLMQNKDVFFVSNYQAIEWMRTPTPISQLKDFEPWKCKKDIEPNLIACNHPKSCKLASRQVKGERYLHTCFDCPDVYPWVKNEFGLEFK
;
A
#
# COMPACT_ATOMS: atom_id res chain seq x y z
N MET A 1 -1.19 13.55 -10.13
CA MET A 1 -2.11 12.41 -9.95
C MET A 1 -3.28 12.50 -10.91
N LYS A 2 -4.23 13.42 -10.71
CA LYS A 2 -5.41 13.58 -11.58
C LYS A 2 -5.07 13.70 -13.07
N GLU A 3 -4.13 14.57 -13.41
CA GLU A 3 -3.70 14.82 -14.81
C GLU A 3 -3.15 13.56 -15.52
N PHE A 4 -2.58 12.62 -14.76
CA PHE A 4 -1.98 11.39 -15.28
C PHE A 4 -2.89 10.17 -15.08
N GLY A 5 -4.15 10.37 -14.68
CA GLY A 5 -5.13 9.29 -14.52
C GLY A 5 -4.89 8.36 -13.32
N PHE A 6 -4.12 8.78 -12.31
CA PHE A 6 -3.98 7.99 -11.08
C PHE A 6 -5.31 7.94 -10.31
N LEU A 7 -5.69 6.73 -9.88
CA LEU A 7 -6.94 6.47 -9.17
C LEU A 7 -6.91 6.98 -7.72
N TYR A 8 -5.82 6.69 -6.99
CA TYR A 8 -5.73 6.97 -5.57
C TYR A 8 -4.32 7.39 -5.13
N ASP A 9 -4.25 8.13 -4.03
CA ASP A 9 -3.07 8.32 -3.19
C ASP A 9 -3.20 7.48 -1.91
N SER A 10 -2.07 7.13 -1.31
CA SER A 10 -2.00 6.39 -0.05
C SER A 10 -0.83 6.93 0.79
N SER A 11 -0.70 8.25 0.84
CA SER A 11 0.43 8.93 1.46
C SER A 11 0.02 9.73 2.69
N MET A 12 -1.27 10.01 2.90
CA MET A 12 -1.73 10.73 4.08
C MET A 12 -1.85 9.77 5.26
N VAL A 13 -1.37 10.22 6.41
CA VAL A 13 -1.54 9.52 7.69
C VAL A 13 -2.64 10.25 8.47
N ALA A 14 -3.63 9.50 8.96
CA ALA A 14 -4.63 10.04 9.87
C ALA A 14 -4.03 10.23 11.27
N PRO A 15 -4.46 11.24 12.05
CA PRO A 15 -4.31 11.17 13.49
C PRO A 15 -4.96 9.88 14.02
N ARG A 16 -4.40 9.31 15.09
CA ARG A 16 -5.03 8.20 15.80
C ARG A 16 -6.46 8.58 16.23
N SER A 17 -7.45 7.76 15.84
CA SER A 17 -8.87 7.97 16.13
C SER A 17 -9.60 6.66 16.40
N ASP A 18 -10.63 6.71 17.25
CA ASP A 18 -11.62 5.64 17.42
C ASP A 18 -13.02 6.20 17.11
N PRO A 19 -13.71 5.70 16.08
CA PRO A 19 -13.26 4.67 15.16
C PRO A 19 -12.16 5.15 14.18
N PRO A 20 -11.45 4.23 13.50
CA PRO A 20 -10.54 4.56 12.40
C PRO A 20 -11.29 5.15 11.19
N LEU A 21 -10.58 5.85 10.31
CA LEU A 21 -11.17 6.49 9.14
C LEU A 21 -11.30 5.53 7.96
N TRP A 22 -12.46 5.55 7.29
CA TRP A 22 -12.61 4.97 5.97
C TRP A 22 -11.87 5.81 4.92
N PRO A 23 -11.38 5.21 3.82
CA PRO A 23 -10.92 5.96 2.66
C PRO A 23 -11.99 6.91 2.15
N PHE A 24 -11.55 8.01 1.53
CA PHE A 24 -12.43 9.07 1.05
C PHE A 24 -11.91 9.64 -0.26
N THR A 25 -12.76 10.34 -1.00
CA THR A 25 -12.32 11.09 -2.18
C THR A 25 -11.88 12.49 -1.79
N LEU A 26 -10.96 13.06 -2.57
CA LEU A 26 -10.53 14.45 -2.47
C LEU A 26 -11.50 15.40 -3.20
N ASP A 27 -12.75 15.00 -3.42
CA ASP A 27 -13.82 15.88 -3.93
C ASP A 27 -14.07 17.03 -2.94
N TYR A 28 -13.95 16.74 -1.64
CA TYR A 28 -14.24 17.65 -0.53
C TYR A 28 -13.03 17.81 0.40
N ARG A 29 -13.19 18.66 1.42
CA ARG A 29 -12.19 18.85 2.47
C ARG A 29 -11.91 17.53 3.18
N ILE A 30 -10.63 17.26 3.45
CA ILE A 30 -10.20 16.07 4.22
C ILE A 30 -10.90 16.00 5.59
N PRO A 31 -11.33 14.82 6.06
CA PRO A 31 -12.13 14.66 7.27
C PRO A 31 -11.30 14.61 8.57
N HIS A 32 -10.02 15.02 8.51
CA HIS A 32 -9.13 15.03 9.66
C HIS A 32 -8.14 16.20 9.59
N ARG A 33 -7.44 16.46 10.71
CA ARG A 33 -6.33 17.42 10.72
C ARG A 33 -5.16 16.84 9.92
N CYS A 34 -4.44 17.72 9.22
CA CYS A 34 -3.17 17.33 8.60
C CYS A 34 -2.20 16.89 9.70
N HIS A 35 -1.85 15.60 9.71
CA HIS A 35 -1.09 14.96 10.77
C HIS A 35 0.35 14.70 10.33
N GLY A 36 1.30 14.80 11.26
CA GLY A 36 2.72 14.62 11.01
C GLY A 36 3.52 15.92 11.01
N SER A 37 4.84 15.80 11.15
CA SER A 37 5.74 16.95 11.22
C SER A 37 5.90 17.63 9.86
N ARG A 38 5.66 18.95 9.81
CA ARG A 38 5.81 19.80 8.61
C ARG A 38 5.04 19.32 7.38
N GLN A 39 3.93 18.63 7.59
CA GLN A 39 3.09 18.12 6.51
C GLN A 39 2.27 19.24 5.84
N ARG A 40 2.03 19.09 4.54
CA ARG A 40 1.22 20.02 3.72
C ARG A 40 0.15 19.24 2.98
N CYS A 41 -0.98 19.05 3.64
CA CYS A 41 -2.12 18.34 3.07
C CYS A 41 -2.86 19.20 2.03
N PRO A 42 -3.53 18.57 1.04
CA PRO A 42 -4.29 19.30 0.03
C PRO A 42 -5.42 20.13 0.65
N SER A 43 -5.54 21.38 0.19
CA SER A 43 -6.60 22.32 0.60
C SER A 43 -7.62 22.60 -0.50
N ARG A 44 -7.37 22.12 -1.72
CA ARG A 44 -8.25 22.23 -2.88
C ARG A 44 -8.88 20.88 -3.19
N SER A 45 -10.02 20.92 -3.88
CA SER A 45 -10.65 19.70 -4.40
C SER A 45 -9.86 19.12 -5.56
N PHE A 46 -9.69 17.80 -5.55
CA PHE A 46 -9.18 16.98 -6.64
C PHE A 46 -10.23 15.93 -7.00
N PRO A 47 -11.24 16.30 -7.81
CA PRO A 47 -12.38 15.43 -7.99
C PRO A 47 -12.05 14.06 -8.59
N GLY A 48 -12.62 13.01 -8.01
CA GLY A 48 -12.46 11.61 -8.41
C GLY A 48 -11.17 10.92 -7.94
N THR A 49 -10.23 11.65 -7.31
CA THR A 49 -9.02 11.05 -6.71
C THR A 49 -9.35 10.52 -5.32
N TRP A 50 -9.05 9.24 -5.08
CA TRP A 50 -9.22 8.60 -3.78
C TRP A 50 -8.00 8.82 -2.88
N GLU A 51 -8.23 8.92 -1.58
CA GLU A 51 -7.20 8.81 -0.54
C GLU A 51 -7.44 7.50 0.24
N MET A 52 -6.54 6.55 0.05
CA MET A 52 -6.42 5.34 0.87
C MET A 52 -5.70 5.70 2.16
N ILE A 53 -6.43 6.38 3.04
CA ILE A 53 -5.92 6.96 4.28
C ILE A 53 -5.19 5.91 5.14
N MET A 54 -3.97 6.24 5.57
CA MET A 54 -3.20 5.39 6.47
C MET A 54 -3.62 5.66 7.92
N ASN A 55 -4.49 4.79 8.46
CA ASN A 55 -4.76 4.78 9.90
C ASN A 55 -3.55 4.20 10.64
N PRO A 56 -2.93 4.93 11.59
CA PRO A 56 -1.71 4.48 12.22
C PRO A 56 -1.97 3.38 13.25
N PHE A 57 -0.98 2.53 13.46
CA PHE A 57 -0.90 1.64 14.61
C PHE A 57 -0.77 2.44 15.91
N ASP A 58 -1.28 1.86 16.99
CA ASP A 58 -1.13 2.33 18.35
C ASP A 58 -0.58 1.18 19.19
N ILE A 59 0.51 1.44 19.90
CA ILE A 59 1.19 0.48 20.76
C ILE A 59 1.50 1.21 22.06
N GLU A 60 0.65 1.01 23.07
CA GLU A 60 0.81 1.65 24.38
C GLU A 60 0.99 3.19 24.29
N GLY A 61 0.30 3.84 23.35
CA GLY A 61 0.40 5.30 23.12
C GLY A 61 1.49 5.71 22.13
N HIS A 62 2.33 4.78 21.64
CA HIS A 62 3.22 5.00 20.52
C HIS A 62 2.48 4.82 19.19
N ILE A 63 2.35 5.91 18.43
CA ILE A 63 1.64 5.95 17.15
C ILE A 63 2.63 5.79 16.00
N CYS A 64 2.40 4.82 15.12
CA CYS A 64 3.26 4.55 13.95
C CYS A 64 2.42 4.26 12.71
N ALA A 65 2.74 4.87 11.57
CA ALA A 65 1.98 4.66 10.32
C ALA A 65 2.43 3.39 9.57
N MET A 66 3.73 3.12 9.60
CA MET A 66 4.34 1.92 9.01
C MET A 66 4.74 0.98 10.15
N VAL A 67 4.62 -0.33 9.95
CA VAL A 67 4.98 -1.31 10.98
C VAL A 67 6.48 -1.24 11.31
N ASP A 68 7.32 -0.98 10.32
CA ASP A 68 8.76 -0.79 10.52
C ASP A 68 9.16 0.53 11.21
N SER A 69 8.19 1.44 11.40
CA SER A 69 8.38 2.67 12.18
C SER A 69 7.89 2.57 13.62
N CYS A 70 7.26 1.44 13.98
CA CYS A 70 6.90 1.13 15.35
C CYS A 70 8.15 0.79 16.19
N PRO A 71 8.07 0.78 17.53
CA PRO A 71 9.20 0.43 18.39
C PRO A 71 9.88 -0.89 17.96
N THR A 72 11.21 -0.88 17.87
CA THR A 72 12.01 -1.96 17.27
C THR A 72 12.39 -3.09 18.22
N HIS A 73 12.11 -2.93 19.52
CA HIS A 73 12.50 -3.89 20.56
C HIS A 73 11.28 -4.57 21.18
N LEU A 74 10.40 -5.10 20.33
CA LEU A 74 9.24 -5.88 20.74
C LEU A 74 9.57 -7.37 20.65
N SER A 75 9.11 -8.13 21.64
CA SER A 75 9.08 -9.59 21.60
C SER A 75 8.07 -10.11 20.57
N GLU A 76 8.17 -11.38 20.22
CA GLU A 76 7.24 -12.00 19.25
C GLU A 76 5.77 -11.87 19.67
N ASP A 77 5.50 -12.04 20.97
CA ASP A 77 4.16 -11.92 21.55
C ASP A 77 3.65 -10.48 21.52
N GLU A 78 4.52 -9.49 21.75
CA GLU A 78 4.16 -8.07 21.68
C GLU A 78 3.86 -7.63 20.24
N ILE A 79 4.61 -8.11 19.25
CA ILE A 79 4.32 -7.84 17.82
C ILE A 79 2.97 -8.45 17.44
N TYR A 80 2.72 -9.70 17.83
CA TYR A 80 1.45 -10.35 17.56
C TYR A 80 0.28 -9.64 18.26
N ALA A 81 0.45 -9.27 19.53
CA ALA A 81 -0.55 -8.52 20.29
C ALA A 81 -0.84 -7.16 19.67
N MET A 82 0.19 -6.43 19.21
CA MET A 82 0.04 -5.19 18.47
C MET A 82 -0.83 -5.39 17.22
N PHE A 83 -0.56 -6.41 16.40
CA PHE A 83 -1.36 -6.68 15.20
C PHE A 83 -2.81 -6.97 15.56
N MET A 84 -3.05 -7.81 16.57
CA MET A 84 -4.40 -8.21 16.97
C MET A 84 -5.18 -7.06 17.61
N ASP A 85 -4.56 -6.24 18.45
CA ASP A 85 -5.18 -5.07 19.07
C ASP A 85 -5.62 -4.05 18.01
N ASN A 86 -4.71 -3.73 17.08
CA ASN A 86 -5.01 -2.79 16.01
C ASN A 86 -6.03 -3.35 15.01
N PHE A 87 -6.00 -4.66 14.71
CA PHE A 87 -7.06 -5.30 13.93
C PHE A 87 -8.42 -5.19 14.63
N ASN A 88 -8.48 -5.52 15.93
CA ASN A 88 -9.72 -5.47 16.72
C ASN A 88 -10.29 -4.05 16.81
N ARG A 89 -9.43 -3.02 16.85
CA ARG A 89 -9.86 -1.62 16.80
C ARG A 89 -10.64 -1.30 15.53
N HIS A 90 -10.27 -1.88 14.39
CA HIS A 90 -11.03 -1.76 13.14
C HIS A 90 -12.25 -2.68 13.14
N TYR A 91 -12.05 -3.96 13.44
CA TYR A 91 -13.04 -5.03 13.31
C TYR A 91 -14.26 -4.85 14.23
N ASN A 92 -14.04 -4.39 15.46
CA ASN A 92 -15.10 -4.22 16.47
C ASN A 92 -15.75 -2.82 16.46
N THR A 93 -15.31 -1.91 15.57
CA THR A 93 -15.89 -0.57 15.44
C THR A 93 -16.62 -0.41 14.11
N ASN A 94 -16.10 0.42 13.19
CA ASN A 94 -16.73 0.74 11.92
C ASN A 94 -16.21 -0.10 10.74
N ARG A 95 -15.32 -1.07 11.00
CA ARG A 95 -14.70 -1.95 9.97
C ARG A 95 -14.00 -1.21 8.84
N ALA A 96 -13.48 -0.01 9.11
CA ALA A 96 -12.61 0.69 8.16
C ALA A 96 -11.44 -0.24 7.74
N PRO A 97 -10.97 -0.19 6.48
CA PRO A 97 -9.86 -1.02 6.01
C PRO A 97 -8.65 -0.94 6.94
N PHE A 98 -8.16 -2.09 7.39
CA PHE A 98 -6.97 -2.22 8.22
C PHE A 98 -5.74 -2.36 7.34
N GLY A 99 -4.89 -1.32 7.32
CA GLY A 99 -3.71 -1.26 6.48
C GLY A 99 -2.47 -1.82 7.17
N LEU A 100 -1.78 -2.74 6.49
CA LEU A 100 -0.50 -3.28 6.93
C LEU A 100 0.61 -2.77 5.99
N TYR A 101 1.38 -1.78 6.43
CA TYR A 101 2.37 -1.11 5.60
C TYR A 101 3.79 -1.44 6.08
N PHE A 102 4.62 -1.97 5.19
CA PHE A 102 5.97 -2.46 5.51
C PHE A 102 7.01 -2.01 4.48
N HIS A 103 8.23 -1.80 4.94
CA HIS A 103 9.42 -1.93 4.11
C HIS A 103 10.00 -3.35 4.18
N THR A 104 10.65 -3.80 3.10
CA THR A 104 11.28 -5.14 3.03
C THR A 104 12.34 -5.38 4.11
N ILE A 105 12.92 -4.32 4.65
CA ILE A 105 13.91 -4.39 5.74
C ILE A 105 13.34 -5.01 7.03
N TRP A 106 12.05 -4.85 7.29
CA TRP A 106 11.39 -5.41 8.48
C TRP A 106 11.43 -6.95 8.50
N PHE A 107 11.40 -7.56 7.32
CA PHE A 107 11.46 -9.01 7.14
C PHE A 107 12.88 -9.57 7.15
N LYS A 108 13.90 -8.76 7.45
CA LYS A 108 15.25 -9.29 7.69
C LYS A 108 15.31 -10.13 8.96
N GLU A 109 14.50 -9.79 9.96
CA GLU A 109 14.26 -10.62 11.13
C GLU A 109 13.33 -11.77 10.73
N LYS A 110 13.78 -13.01 10.91
CA LYS A 110 13.06 -14.19 10.40
C LYS A 110 11.75 -14.44 11.16
N GLU A 111 11.74 -14.06 12.41
CA GLU A 111 10.65 -14.19 13.37
C GLU A 111 9.47 -13.30 12.94
N ASN A 112 9.74 -12.08 12.47
CA ASN A 112 8.74 -11.13 11.98
C ASN A 112 7.85 -11.72 10.87
N PHE A 113 8.46 -12.43 9.90
CA PHE A 113 7.69 -13.08 8.84
C PHE A 113 6.80 -14.21 9.37
N LYS A 114 7.29 -15.02 10.31
CA LYS A 114 6.51 -16.10 10.93
C LYS A 114 5.32 -15.55 11.72
N ILE A 115 5.52 -14.45 12.46
CA ILE A 115 4.46 -13.78 13.22
C ILE A 115 3.39 -13.23 12.29
N LEU A 116 3.78 -12.59 11.18
CA LEU A 116 2.83 -12.11 10.18
C LEU A 116 2.02 -13.26 9.58
N LEU A 117 2.65 -14.39 9.26
CA LEU A 117 1.93 -15.56 8.75
C LEU A 117 0.94 -16.10 9.78
N ARG A 118 1.35 -16.25 11.04
CA ARG A 118 0.44 -16.66 12.13
C ARG A 118 -0.75 -15.72 12.25
N PHE A 119 -0.50 -14.41 12.23
CA PHE A 119 -1.56 -13.40 12.28
C PHE A 119 -2.54 -13.54 11.10
N ILE A 120 -2.04 -13.71 9.88
CA ILE A 120 -2.87 -13.92 8.69
C ILE A 120 -3.70 -15.21 8.82
N ASP A 121 -3.07 -16.32 9.23
CA ASP A 121 -3.75 -17.61 9.41
C ASP A 121 -4.90 -17.52 10.43
N ASP A 122 -4.67 -16.81 11.54
CA ASP A 122 -5.70 -16.58 12.57
C ASP A 122 -6.84 -15.70 12.04
N LEU A 123 -6.53 -14.65 11.27
CA LEU A 123 -7.56 -13.81 10.64
C LEU A 123 -8.39 -14.58 9.60
N MET A 124 -7.77 -15.46 8.83
CA MET A 124 -8.42 -16.28 7.80
C MET A 124 -9.42 -17.29 8.37
N GLN A 125 -9.42 -17.54 9.69
CA GLN A 125 -10.48 -18.32 10.34
C GLN A 125 -11.83 -17.58 10.34
N ASN A 126 -11.83 -16.25 10.20
CA ASN A 126 -13.04 -15.42 10.12
C ASN A 126 -13.55 -15.38 8.68
N LYS A 127 -14.81 -15.78 8.47
CA LYS A 127 -15.43 -15.84 7.13
C LYS A 127 -15.75 -14.47 6.53
N ASP A 128 -15.62 -13.41 7.31
CA ASP A 128 -15.91 -12.03 6.96
C ASP A 128 -14.67 -11.12 6.93
N VAL A 129 -13.48 -11.71 6.91
CA VAL A 129 -12.19 -10.99 6.75
C VAL A 129 -11.58 -11.34 5.39
N PHE A 130 -11.13 -10.32 4.66
CA PHE A 130 -10.60 -10.45 3.31
C PHE A 130 -9.30 -9.66 3.18
N PHE A 131 -8.28 -10.28 2.60
CA PHE A 131 -7.04 -9.61 2.20
C PHE A 131 -7.17 -9.17 0.74
N VAL A 132 -7.20 -7.87 0.52
CA VAL A 132 -7.45 -7.25 -0.79
C VAL A 132 -6.43 -6.16 -1.09
N SER A 133 -6.23 -5.87 -2.36
CA SER A 133 -5.47 -4.68 -2.78
C SER A 133 -6.25 -3.38 -2.51
N ASN A 134 -5.54 -2.25 -2.48
CA ASN A 134 -6.17 -0.91 -2.39
C ASN A 134 -7.18 -0.67 -3.52
N TYR A 135 -6.87 -1.13 -4.73
CA TYR A 135 -7.80 -1.06 -5.86
C TYR A 135 -9.11 -1.81 -5.58
N GLN A 136 -9.02 -3.06 -5.09
CA GLN A 136 -10.18 -3.88 -4.76
C GLN A 136 -11.02 -3.29 -3.62
N ALA A 137 -10.37 -2.66 -2.62
CA ALA A 137 -11.07 -1.92 -1.58
C ALA A 137 -11.86 -0.73 -2.16
N ILE A 138 -11.28 0.03 -3.09
CA ILE A 138 -11.95 1.13 -3.79
C ILE A 138 -13.14 0.62 -4.60
N GLU A 139 -12.98 -0.47 -5.34
CA GLU A 139 -14.09 -1.06 -6.11
C GLU A 139 -15.24 -1.50 -5.21
N TRP A 140 -14.94 -2.06 -4.03
CA TRP A 140 -15.96 -2.36 -3.03
C TRP A 140 -16.63 -1.09 -2.48
N MET A 141 -15.89 -0.03 -2.20
CA MET A 141 -16.47 1.24 -1.72
C MET A 141 -17.33 1.92 -2.79
N ARG A 142 -17.00 1.75 -4.08
CA ARG A 142 -17.81 2.23 -5.20
C ARG A 142 -19.13 1.46 -5.34
N THR A 143 -19.11 0.17 -5.04
CA THR A 143 -20.30 -0.71 -5.09
C THR A 143 -20.37 -1.59 -3.83
N PRO A 144 -20.78 -1.02 -2.68
CA PRO A 144 -20.79 -1.75 -1.41
C PRO A 144 -21.59 -3.03 -1.53
N THR A 145 -20.90 -4.16 -1.39
CA THR A 145 -21.46 -5.50 -1.60
C THR A 145 -21.49 -6.25 -0.27
N PRO A 146 -22.64 -6.76 0.18
CA PRO A 146 -22.74 -7.47 1.46
C PRO A 146 -21.96 -8.79 1.41
N ILE A 147 -21.50 -9.26 2.58
CA ILE A 147 -20.65 -10.46 2.71
C ILE A 147 -21.25 -11.68 2.00
N SER A 148 -22.58 -11.85 2.06
CA SER A 148 -23.29 -12.95 1.40
C SER A 148 -23.14 -12.98 -0.13
N GLN A 149 -22.79 -11.86 -0.75
CA GLN A 149 -22.64 -11.70 -2.20
C GLN A 149 -21.17 -11.53 -2.64
N LEU A 150 -20.23 -11.38 -1.71
CA LEU A 150 -18.82 -11.12 -2.02
C LEU A 150 -18.16 -12.26 -2.81
N LYS A 151 -18.67 -13.50 -2.68
CA LYS A 151 -18.20 -14.63 -3.48
C LYS A 151 -18.33 -14.38 -4.99
N ASP A 152 -19.37 -13.67 -5.39
CA ASP A 152 -19.67 -13.38 -6.79
C ASP A 152 -19.30 -11.94 -7.19
N PHE A 153 -18.64 -11.19 -6.31
CA PHE A 153 -18.21 -9.81 -6.57
C PHE A 153 -17.05 -9.78 -7.59
N GLU A 154 -17.38 -9.47 -8.85
CA GLU A 154 -16.45 -9.48 -9.98
C GLU A 154 -15.12 -8.76 -9.73
N PRO A 155 -15.07 -7.56 -9.12
CA PRO A 155 -13.79 -6.87 -8.88
C PRO A 155 -12.82 -7.62 -7.96
N TRP A 156 -13.30 -8.55 -7.14
CA TRP A 156 -12.48 -9.37 -6.26
C TRP A 156 -12.13 -10.74 -6.85
N LYS A 157 -12.71 -11.12 -8.00
CA LYS A 157 -12.37 -12.38 -8.66
C LYS A 157 -10.98 -12.30 -9.29
N CYS A 158 -10.19 -13.36 -9.13
CA CYS A 158 -8.89 -13.48 -9.76
C CYS A 158 -9.04 -13.66 -11.27
N LYS A 159 -8.66 -12.66 -12.06
CA LYS A 159 -8.54 -12.79 -13.51
C LYS A 159 -7.32 -13.67 -13.83
N LYS A 160 -7.55 -14.77 -14.54
CA LYS A 160 -6.50 -15.69 -14.99
C LYS A 160 -5.95 -15.31 -16.37
N ASP A 161 -6.74 -14.59 -17.16
CA ASP A 161 -6.36 -14.16 -18.50
C ASP A 161 -5.61 -12.84 -18.40
N ILE A 162 -4.28 -12.94 -18.48
CA ILE A 162 -3.35 -11.80 -18.48
C ILE A 162 -2.89 -11.58 -19.92
N GLU A 163 -2.91 -10.33 -20.39
CA GLU A 163 -2.43 -10.00 -21.73
C GLU A 163 -0.96 -10.45 -21.92
N PRO A 164 -0.59 -11.03 -23.06
CA PRO A 164 0.75 -11.61 -23.24
C PRO A 164 1.93 -10.66 -22.96
N ASN A 165 1.76 -9.36 -23.25
CA ASN A 165 2.74 -8.30 -22.98
C ASN A 165 2.92 -7.97 -21.50
N LEU A 166 2.01 -8.41 -20.63
CA LEU A 166 2.09 -8.25 -19.17
C LEU A 166 2.70 -9.49 -18.49
N ILE A 167 2.91 -10.57 -19.24
CA ILE A 167 3.53 -11.79 -18.72
C ILE A 167 5.03 -11.57 -18.58
N ALA A 168 5.56 -11.84 -17.39
CA ALA A 168 7.00 -11.79 -17.14
C ALA A 168 7.73 -12.85 -17.97
N CYS A 169 8.87 -12.47 -18.56
CA CYS A 169 9.78 -13.37 -19.26
C CYS A 169 10.54 -14.29 -18.29
N ASN A 170 10.95 -15.46 -18.78
CA ASN A 170 11.75 -16.41 -17.99
C ASN A 170 13.22 -15.97 -17.82
N HIS A 171 13.74 -15.20 -18.77
CA HIS A 171 15.14 -14.77 -18.80
C HIS A 171 15.22 -13.25 -18.97
N PRO A 172 15.25 -12.48 -17.87
CA PRO A 172 15.35 -11.03 -17.95
C PRO A 172 16.73 -10.61 -18.49
N LYS A 173 16.74 -9.58 -19.32
CA LYS A 173 17.97 -8.92 -19.77
C LYS A 173 18.58 -8.14 -18.59
N SER A 174 19.91 -8.16 -18.49
CA SER A 174 20.68 -7.37 -17.53
C SER A 174 21.37 -6.23 -18.26
N CYS A 175 20.80 -5.02 -18.15
CA CYS A 175 21.25 -3.85 -18.88
C CYS A 175 22.23 -3.06 -18.02
N LYS A 176 23.49 -2.98 -18.44
CA LYS A 176 24.51 -2.11 -17.81
C LYS A 176 24.44 -0.73 -18.45
N LEU A 177 23.86 0.23 -17.74
CA LEU A 177 23.46 1.53 -18.29
C LEU A 177 24.24 2.67 -17.64
N ALA A 178 24.76 3.58 -18.46
CA ALA A 178 25.39 4.81 -17.98
C ALA A 178 24.34 5.81 -17.51
N SER A 179 24.69 6.61 -16.49
CA SER A 179 23.86 7.71 -16.00
C SER A 179 24.73 8.90 -15.60
N ARG A 180 24.48 10.05 -16.22
CA ARG A 180 25.12 11.31 -15.82
C ARG A 180 24.58 11.79 -14.47
N GLN A 181 23.31 11.50 -14.17
CA GLN A 181 22.60 11.96 -12.98
C GLN A 181 23.07 11.23 -11.72
N VAL A 182 23.32 9.92 -11.82
CA VAL A 182 23.91 9.15 -10.69
C VAL A 182 25.44 9.02 -10.78
N LYS A 183 26.07 9.74 -11.71
CA LYS A 183 27.52 9.79 -11.94
C LYS A 183 28.18 8.40 -11.96
N GLY A 184 27.61 7.48 -12.73
CA GLY A 184 28.12 6.12 -12.79
C GLY A 184 27.23 5.19 -13.60
N GLU A 185 27.51 3.91 -13.49
CA GLU A 185 26.75 2.85 -14.12
C GLU A 185 25.70 2.27 -13.16
N ARG A 186 24.58 1.82 -13.70
CA ARG A 186 23.51 1.13 -12.98
C ARG A 186 23.04 -0.07 -13.80
N TYR A 187 22.64 -1.11 -13.09
CA TYR A 187 22.03 -2.29 -13.69
C TYR A 187 20.51 -2.16 -13.65
N LEU A 188 19.87 -2.44 -14.79
CA LEU A 188 18.43 -2.54 -14.92
C LEU A 188 18.08 -3.94 -15.44
N HIS A 189 17.25 -4.65 -14.69
CA HIS A 189 16.74 -5.96 -15.09
C HIS A 189 15.35 -5.79 -15.70
N THR A 190 15.16 -6.24 -16.92
CA THR A 190 13.90 -6.06 -17.66
C THR A 190 13.64 -7.20 -18.63
N CYS A 191 12.37 -7.44 -18.94
CA CYS A 191 11.95 -8.33 -20.02
C CYS A 191 11.90 -7.66 -21.39
N PHE A 192 12.00 -6.33 -21.41
CA PHE A 192 12.04 -5.53 -22.63
C PHE A 192 13.47 -5.36 -23.13
N ASP A 193 13.63 -4.63 -24.23
CA ASP A 193 14.94 -4.22 -24.71
C ASP A 193 15.62 -3.25 -23.72
N CYS A 194 16.96 -3.29 -23.71
CA CYS A 194 17.73 -2.37 -22.90
C CYS A 194 17.60 -0.95 -23.48
N PRO A 195 17.26 0.06 -22.65
CA PRO A 195 17.30 1.45 -23.09
C PRO A 195 18.75 1.89 -23.35
N ASP A 196 18.95 3.02 -24.03
CA ASP A 196 20.28 3.53 -24.38
C ASP A 196 21.04 4.02 -23.13
N VAL A 197 20.30 4.67 -22.21
CA VAL A 197 20.83 5.19 -20.95
C VAL A 197 19.93 4.83 -19.78
N TYR A 198 20.43 4.99 -18.56
CA TYR A 198 19.65 4.67 -17.37
C TYR A 198 18.43 5.62 -17.24
N PRO A 199 17.19 5.08 -17.19
CA PRO A 199 16.00 5.90 -17.01
C PRO A 199 16.07 6.75 -15.74
N TRP A 200 15.69 8.02 -15.84
CA TRP A 200 15.73 8.97 -14.73
C TRP A 200 14.66 10.04 -14.88
N VAL A 201 14.51 10.89 -13.86
CA VAL A 201 13.65 12.08 -13.91
C VAL A 201 14.00 12.93 -15.14
N LYS A 202 13.00 13.23 -15.98
CA LYS A 202 13.10 13.91 -17.29
C LYS A 202 13.69 13.07 -18.45
N ASN A 203 13.93 11.78 -18.22
CA ASN A 203 14.27 10.80 -19.27
C ASN A 203 13.78 9.42 -18.84
N GLU A 204 12.47 9.30 -18.66
CA GLU A 204 11.80 8.14 -18.07
C GLU A 204 11.90 6.89 -18.97
N PHE A 205 12.18 7.10 -20.27
CA PHE A 205 12.35 6.04 -21.26
C PHE A 205 13.81 5.69 -21.54
N GLY A 206 14.77 6.41 -20.96
CA GLY A 206 16.20 6.12 -21.11
C GLY A 206 16.73 6.30 -22.54
N LEU A 207 16.26 7.34 -23.24
CA LEU A 207 16.67 7.64 -24.61
C LEU A 207 17.97 8.45 -24.65
N GLU A 208 18.83 8.19 -25.63
CA GLU A 208 19.99 9.04 -25.91
C GLU A 208 19.57 10.28 -26.73
N PHE A 209 19.66 11.47 -26.13
CA PHE A 209 19.45 12.72 -26.85
C PHE A 209 20.74 13.09 -27.59
N LYS A 210 20.67 13.12 -28.93
CA LYS A 210 21.75 13.63 -29.81
C LYS A 210 21.80 15.15 -29.80
#